data_AF-A0A8H7Q9U5-F1
#
_entry.id   AF-A0A8H7Q9U5-F1
#
_cell.length_a   1.000
_cell.length_b   1.000
_cell.length_c   1.000
_cell.angle_alpha   90.00
_cell.angle_beta   90.00
_cell.angle_gamma   90.00
#
_symmetry.space_group_name_H-M   'P 1'
#
loop_
_entity.id
_entity.type
_entity.pdbx_description
1 polymer ?
#
loop_
_entity_poly.entity_id
_entity_poly.type
_entity_poly.pdbx_seq_one_letter_code
_entity_poly.pdbx_strand_id
1 'polypeptide(L)'
;MALQAESGSDEQFIAKLQSLKGLRRQTQSLFDLKSQILVTSETLEVKQNLLEEMTSERRRLVKEKRMMMDMIQAIQRDIETMTEGENSLQTECKNLEQSLRNLRDNEYEPLQEKVNAARASNGLERLPNMQQELDAQMARALEERRQTWQESSKANGHDPIYDEARSRRRPANSSQRRRTNR
;
A
#
# COMPACT_ATOMS: atom_id res chain seq x y z
N MET A 1 -47.31 36.14 -90.66
CA MET A 1 -46.09 36.52 -89.91
C MET A 1 -46.35 36.77 -88.42
N ALA A 2 -47.51 37.27 -87.97
CA ALA A 2 -47.78 37.48 -86.53
C ALA A 2 -47.85 36.18 -85.69
N LEU A 3 -48.42 35.10 -86.24
CA LEU A 3 -48.55 33.80 -85.57
C LEU A 3 -47.21 33.07 -85.30
N GLN A 4 -46.12 33.42 -85.98
CA GLN A 4 -44.79 32.83 -85.73
C GLN A 4 -44.02 33.56 -84.61
N ALA A 5 -44.38 34.82 -84.33
CA ALA A 5 -43.75 35.60 -83.26
C ALA A 5 -44.33 35.26 -81.88
N GLU A 6 -45.62 34.94 -81.80
CA GLU A 6 -46.26 34.46 -80.55
C GLU A 6 -45.77 33.05 -80.17
N SER A 7 -45.65 32.12 -81.12
CA SER A 7 -45.13 30.77 -80.84
C SER A 7 -43.68 30.76 -80.34
N GLY A 8 -42.83 31.66 -80.84
CA GLY A 8 -41.45 31.81 -80.35
C GLY A 8 -41.37 32.42 -78.94
N SER A 9 -42.37 33.22 -78.55
CA SER A 9 -42.50 33.76 -77.19
C SER A 9 -42.90 32.66 -76.20
N ASP A 10 -43.82 31.78 -76.59
CA ASP A 10 -44.27 30.66 -75.77
C ASP A 10 -43.18 29.59 -75.57
N GLU A 11 -42.40 29.27 -76.60
CA GLU A 11 -41.25 28.37 -76.47
C GLU A 11 -40.17 28.93 -75.55
N GLN A 12 -39.86 30.24 -75.65
CA GLN A 12 -38.92 30.91 -74.75
C GLN A 12 -39.43 30.93 -73.30
N PHE A 13 -40.74 31.12 -73.12
CA PHE A 13 -41.38 31.07 -71.80
C PHE A 13 -41.28 29.66 -71.19
N ILE A 14 -41.55 28.61 -71.98
CA ILE A 14 -41.43 27.20 -71.56
C ILE A 14 -39.97 26.87 -71.19
N ALA A 15 -38.99 27.27 -72.01
CA ALA A 15 -37.57 27.05 -71.72
C ALA A 15 -37.12 27.75 -70.41
N LYS A 16 -37.59 28.98 -70.19
CA LYS A 16 -37.33 29.72 -68.95
C LYS A 16 -37.95 29.03 -67.73
N LEU A 17 -39.18 28.53 -67.85
CA LEU A 17 -39.83 27.75 -66.78
C LEU A 17 -39.06 26.46 -66.46
N GLN A 18 -38.56 25.74 -67.48
CA GLN A 18 -37.74 24.54 -67.28
C GLN A 18 -36.42 24.88 -66.55
N SER A 19 -35.75 25.97 -66.96
CA SER A 19 -34.55 26.47 -66.29
C SER A 19 -34.81 26.82 -64.82
N LEU A 20 -35.91 27.53 -64.52
CA LEU A 20 -36.30 27.86 -63.14
C LEU A 20 -36.64 26.63 -62.30
N LYS A 21 -37.27 25.59 -62.88
CA LYS A 21 -37.49 24.31 -62.20
C LYS A 21 -36.17 23.59 -61.89
N GLY A 22 -35.21 23.62 -62.83
CA GLY A 22 -33.87 23.09 -62.62
C GLY A 22 -33.13 23.81 -61.50
N LEU A 23 -33.15 25.15 -61.53
CA LEU A 23 -32.57 26.00 -60.48
C LEU A 23 -33.18 25.68 -59.11
N ARG A 24 -34.51 25.58 -59.01
CA ARG A 24 -35.18 25.22 -57.75
C ARG A 24 -34.71 23.87 -57.20
N ARG A 25 -34.54 22.85 -58.05
CA ARG A 25 -34.03 21.54 -57.63
C ARG A 25 -32.59 21.66 -57.10
N GLN A 26 -31.73 22.38 -57.83
CA GLN A 26 -30.35 22.62 -57.40
C GLN A 26 -30.28 23.39 -56.09
N THR A 27 -31.11 24.41 -55.90
CA THR A 27 -31.20 25.17 -54.64
C THR A 27 -31.63 24.26 -53.49
N GLN A 28 -32.60 23.37 -53.70
CA GLN A 28 -33.01 22.42 -52.67
C GLN A 28 -31.87 21.44 -52.32
N SER A 29 -31.23 20.83 -53.31
CA SER A 29 -30.11 19.92 -53.06
C SER A 29 -28.94 20.62 -52.35
N LEU A 30 -28.68 21.89 -52.67
CA LEU A 30 -27.68 22.69 -51.99
C LEU A 30 -28.06 22.94 -50.52
N PHE A 31 -29.34 23.20 -50.24
CA PHE A 31 -29.84 23.37 -48.87
C PHE A 31 -29.69 22.08 -48.06
N ASP A 32 -30.07 20.95 -48.63
CA ASP A 32 -29.96 19.63 -47.98
C ASP A 32 -28.49 19.30 -47.68
N LEU A 33 -27.60 19.52 -48.65
CA LEU A 33 -26.16 19.33 -48.48
C LEU A 33 -25.59 20.26 -47.40
N LYS A 34 -26.00 21.53 -47.38
CA LYS A 34 -25.59 22.48 -46.35
C LYS A 34 -26.03 22.02 -44.95
N SER A 35 -27.26 21.55 -44.82
CA SER A 35 -27.77 21.00 -43.55
C SER A 35 -26.95 19.79 -43.11
N GLN A 36 -26.63 18.88 -44.02
CA GLN A 36 -25.82 17.71 -43.72
C GLN A 36 -24.40 18.08 -43.29
N ILE A 37 -23.78 19.06 -43.97
CA ILE A 37 -22.45 19.57 -43.60
C ILE A 37 -22.48 20.11 -42.17
N LEU A 38 -23.46 20.95 -41.81
CA LEU A 38 -23.54 21.53 -40.46
C LEU A 38 -23.64 20.46 -39.38
N VAL A 39 -24.54 19.49 -39.54
CA VAL A 39 -24.72 18.38 -38.57
C VAL A 39 -23.47 17.51 -38.48
N THR A 40 -22.83 17.23 -39.62
CA THR A 40 -21.61 16.41 -39.66
C THR A 40 -20.44 17.14 -38.99
N SER A 41 -20.32 18.46 -39.22
CA SER A 41 -19.29 19.29 -38.58
C SER A 41 -19.44 19.35 -37.07
N GLU A 42 -20.65 19.58 -36.56
CA GLU A 42 -20.93 19.56 -35.11
C GLU A 42 -20.61 18.19 -34.50
N THR A 43 -21.05 17.12 -35.16
CA THR A 43 -20.76 15.75 -34.71
C THR A 43 -19.25 15.49 -34.69
N LEU A 44 -18.52 15.94 -35.71
CA LEU A 44 -17.08 15.78 -35.80
C LEU A 44 -16.36 16.49 -34.66
N GLU A 45 -16.73 17.73 -34.35
CA GLU A 45 -16.14 18.52 -33.26
C GLU A 45 -16.33 17.83 -31.91
N VAL A 46 -17.55 17.35 -31.62
CA VAL A 46 -17.82 16.58 -30.39
C VAL A 46 -16.95 15.33 -30.31
N LYS A 47 -16.79 14.60 -31.41
CA LYS A 47 -15.95 13.38 -31.45
C LYS A 47 -14.47 13.69 -31.31
N GLN A 48 -13.99 14.81 -31.85
CA GLN A 48 -12.60 15.25 -31.68
C GLN A 48 -12.31 15.59 -30.22
N ASN A 49 -13.18 16.35 -29.56
CA ASN A 49 -13.03 16.68 -28.15
C ASN A 49 -12.99 15.41 -27.27
N LEU A 50 -13.92 14.47 -27.50
CA LEU A 50 -13.93 13.20 -26.77
C LEU A 50 -12.67 12.37 -27.03
N LEU A 51 -12.15 12.39 -28.25
CA LEU A 51 -10.91 11.68 -28.59
C LEU A 51 -9.70 12.28 -27.86
N GLU A 52 -9.64 13.60 -27.73
CA GLU A 52 -8.59 14.30 -26.97
C GLU A 52 -8.66 13.96 -25.48
N GLU A 53 -9.85 14.02 -24.89
CA GLU A 53 -10.10 13.61 -23.50
C GLU A 53 -9.65 12.18 -23.24
N MET A 54 -10.10 11.22 -24.06
CA MET A 54 -9.71 9.81 -23.95
C MET A 54 -8.21 9.60 -24.14
N THR A 55 -7.58 10.38 -25.02
CA THR A 55 -6.13 10.32 -25.22
C THR A 55 -5.37 10.84 -24.02
N SER A 56 -5.84 11.94 -23.41
CA SER A 56 -5.25 12.52 -22.20
C SER A 56 -5.36 11.56 -21.01
N GLU A 57 -6.53 10.96 -20.81
CA GLU A 57 -6.79 10.02 -19.72
C GLU A 57 -5.93 8.76 -19.88
N ARG A 58 -5.82 8.23 -21.10
CA ARG A 58 -4.91 7.12 -21.39
C ARG A 58 -3.46 7.47 -21.03
N ARG A 59 -2.98 8.68 -21.35
CA ARG A 59 -1.62 9.11 -20.99
C ARG A 59 -1.45 9.18 -19.46
N ARG A 60 -2.45 9.69 -18.75
CA ARG A 60 -2.48 9.75 -17.27
C ARG A 60 -2.36 8.34 -16.67
N LEU A 61 -3.20 7.41 -17.11
CA LEU A 61 -3.18 6.02 -16.64
C LEU A 61 -1.84 5.31 -16.94
N VAL A 62 -1.23 5.56 -18.10
CA VAL A 62 0.10 5.01 -18.42
C VAL A 62 1.18 5.54 -17.47
N LYS A 63 1.10 6.83 -17.09
CA LYS A 63 2.03 7.42 -16.10
C LYS A 63 1.83 6.79 -14.72
N GLU A 64 0.59 6.65 -14.26
CA GLU A 64 0.27 6.00 -12.99
C GLU A 64 0.75 4.55 -12.97
N LYS A 65 0.51 3.79 -14.05
CA LYS A 65 1.05 2.42 -14.22
C LYS A 65 2.56 2.37 -14.08
N ARG A 66 3.28 3.32 -14.69
CA ARG A 66 4.75 3.39 -14.58
C ARG A 66 5.19 3.64 -13.14
N MET A 67 4.59 4.62 -12.47
CA MET A 67 4.90 4.93 -11.07
C MET A 67 4.66 3.72 -10.15
N MET A 68 3.57 2.99 -10.36
CA MET A 68 3.31 1.75 -9.61
C MET A 68 4.36 0.67 -9.86
N MET A 69 4.80 0.50 -11.11
CA MET A 69 5.85 -0.44 -11.44
C MET A 69 7.18 -0.07 -10.76
N ASP A 70 7.52 1.22 -10.73
CA ASP A 70 8.74 1.71 -10.08
C ASP A 70 8.69 1.43 -8.56
N MET A 71 7.53 1.60 -7.91
CA MET A 71 7.33 1.25 -6.50
C MET A 71 7.48 -0.25 -6.24
N ILE A 72 6.90 -1.10 -7.09
CA ILE A 72 7.04 -2.56 -6.96
C ILE A 72 8.51 -2.97 -7.09
N GLN A 73 9.25 -2.37 -8.02
CA GLN A 73 10.68 -2.62 -8.16
C GLN A 73 11.48 -2.17 -6.93
N ALA A 74 11.10 -1.06 -6.29
CA ALA A 74 11.74 -0.63 -5.05
C ALA A 74 11.52 -1.65 -3.92
N ILE A 75 10.28 -2.09 -3.71
CA ILE A 75 9.95 -3.13 -2.72
C ILE A 75 10.73 -4.42 -3.00
N GLN A 76 10.87 -4.80 -4.27
CA GLN A 76 11.62 -5.99 -4.64
C GLN A 76 13.09 -5.90 -4.22
N ARG A 77 13.75 -4.74 -4.41
CA ARG A 77 15.14 -4.53 -3.96
C ARG A 77 15.26 -4.55 -2.43
N ASP A 78 14.27 -4.01 -1.73
CA ASP A 78 14.25 -4.04 -0.27
C ASP A 78 14.13 -5.48 0.25
N ILE A 79 13.29 -6.31 -0.39
CA ILE A 79 13.16 -7.74 -0.07
C ILE A 79 14.48 -8.47 -0.33
N GLU A 80 15.15 -8.20 -1.44
CA GLU A 80 16.46 -8.79 -1.76
C GLU A 80 17.49 -8.44 -0.69
N THR A 81 17.58 -7.17 -0.30
CA THR A 81 18.49 -6.70 0.77
C THR A 81 18.19 -7.37 2.12
N MET A 82 16.90 -7.49 2.48
CA MET A 82 16.50 -8.18 3.71
C MET A 82 16.85 -9.68 3.67
N THR A 83 16.67 -10.33 2.52
CA THR A 83 16.98 -11.75 2.34
C THR A 83 18.48 -11.99 2.46
N GLU A 84 19.31 -11.12 1.90
CA GLU A 84 20.77 -11.17 2.07
C GLU A 84 21.17 -11.02 3.54
N GLY A 85 20.55 -10.06 4.25
CA GLY A 85 20.77 -9.85 5.68
C GLY A 85 20.38 -11.08 6.53
N GLU A 86 19.23 -11.68 6.25
CA GLU A 86 18.77 -12.90 6.93
C GLU A 86 19.73 -14.07 6.72
N ASN A 87 20.18 -14.30 5.49
CA ASN A 87 21.13 -15.36 5.17
C ASN A 87 22.49 -15.16 5.86
N SER A 88 22.95 -13.91 5.94
CA SER A 88 24.18 -13.56 6.66
C SER A 88 24.05 -13.89 8.15
N LEU A 89 22.98 -13.43 8.80
CA LEU A 89 22.71 -13.69 10.20
C LEU A 89 22.56 -15.19 10.49
N GLN A 90 21.86 -15.92 9.62
CA GLN A 90 21.71 -17.36 9.78
C GLN A 90 23.06 -18.08 9.74
N THR A 91 23.98 -17.63 8.88
CA THR A 91 25.34 -18.16 8.79
C THR A 91 26.15 -17.82 10.04
N GLU A 92 26.08 -16.58 10.51
CA GLU A 92 26.74 -16.14 11.73
C GLU A 92 26.26 -16.92 12.96
N CYS A 93 24.94 -17.08 13.13
CA CYS A 93 24.37 -17.88 14.20
C CYS A 93 24.90 -19.32 14.18
N LYS A 94 24.91 -19.98 13.02
CA LYS A 94 25.47 -21.34 12.88
C LYS A 94 26.95 -21.41 13.27
N ASN A 95 27.74 -20.42 12.87
CA ASN A 95 29.15 -20.36 13.21
C ASN A 95 29.36 -20.14 14.72
N LEU A 96 28.61 -19.23 15.33
CA LEU A 96 28.65 -18.98 16.77
C LEU A 96 28.21 -20.19 17.57
N GLU A 97 27.14 -20.86 17.18
CA GLU A 97 26.71 -22.10 17.81
C GLU A 97 27.79 -23.19 17.73
N GLN A 98 28.44 -23.34 16.58
CA GLN A 98 29.50 -24.33 16.44
C GLN A 98 30.72 -23.97 17.29
N SER A 99 31.10 -22.70 17.32
CA SER A 99 32.18 -22.19 18.17
C SER A 99 31.88 -22.43 19.66
N LEU A 100 30.65 -22.14 20.08
CA LEU A 100 30.20 -22.33 21.46
C LEU A 100 30.19 -23.81 21.85
N ARG A 101 29.73 -24.70 20.97
CA ARG A 101 29.81 -26.16 21.17
C ARG A 101 31.27 -26.60 21.31
N ASN A 102 32.16 -26.14 20.43
CA ASN A 102 33.58 -26.50 20.50
C ASN A 102 34.23 -26.02 21.81
N LEU A 103 34.03 -24.75 22.20
CA LEU A 103 34.57 -24.19 23.44
C LEU A 103 34.06 -24.94 24.66
N ARG A 104 32.77 -25.27 24.69
CA ARG A 104 32.17 -25.97 25.82
C ARG A 104 32.68 -27.41 25.92
N ASP A 105 32.53 -28.18 24.85
CA ASP A 105 32.67 -29.63 24.91
C ASP A 105 34.14 -30.07 24.78
N ASN A 106 34.94 -29.37 23.98
CA ASN A 106 36.33 -29.77 23.71
C ASN A 106 37.36 -29.04 24.58
N GLU A 107 37.06 -27.83 25.04
CA GLU A 107 38.02 -27.02 25.81
C GLU A 107 37.63 -26.93 27.29
N TYR A 108 36.42 -26.46 27.59
CA TYR A 108 35.98 -26.18 28.95
C TYR A 108 35.75 -27.43 29.78
N GLU A 109 34.88 -28.36 29.33
CA GLU A 109 34.54 -29.56 30.13
C GLU A 109 35.80 -30.39 30.48
N PRO A 110 36.71 -30.71 29.54
CA PRO A 110 37.92 -31.47 29.85
C PRO A 110 38.87 -30.73 30.80
N LEU A 111 38.97 -29.40 30.67
CA LEU A 111 39.80 -28.60 31.56
C LEU A 111 39.20 -28.53 32.96
N GLN A 112 37.88 -28.34 33.06
CA GLN A 112 37.16 -28.32 34.33
C GLN A 112 37.31 -29.64 35.07
N GLU A 113 37.23 -30.78 34.38
CA GLU A 113 37.48 -32.09 34.97
C GLU A 113 38.90 -32.22 35.53
N LYS A 114 39.92 -31.79 34.76
CA LYS A 114 41.32 -31.80 35.21
C LYS A 114 41.53 -30.92 36.44
N VAL A 115 40.96 -29.71 36.45
CA VAL A 115 41.04 -28.78 37.59
C VAL A 115 40.34 -29.38 38.81
N ASN A 116 39.15 -29.94 38.64
CA ASN A 116 38.41 -30.56 39.74
C ASN A 116 39.12 -31.80 40.29
N ALA A 117 39.76 -32.60 39.44
CA ALA A 117 40.60 -33.72 39.88
C ALA A 117 41.79 -33.24 40.73
N ALA A 118 42.48 -32.17 40.30
CA ALA A 118 43.57 -31.56 41.06
C ALA A 118 43.10 -30.91 42.38
N ARG A 119 41.91 -30.29 42.40
CA ARG A 119 41.32 -29.76 43.64
C ARG A 119 41.00 -30.88 44.61
N ALA A 120 40.39 -31.96 44.13
CA ALA A 120 40.06 -33.12 44.95
C ALA A 120 41.31 -33.77 45.56
N SER A 121 42.41 -33.90 44.82
CA SER A 121 43.67 -34.46 45.37
C SER A 121 44.32 -33.57 46.43
N ASN A 122 44.00 -32.27 46.44
CA ASN A 122 44.41 -31.31 47.47
C ASN A 122 43.36 -31.10 48.57
N GLY A 123 42.28 -31.90 48.61
CA GLY A 123 41.23 -31.80 49.62
C GLY A 123 40.29 -30.59 49.47
N LEU A 124 40.28 -29.93 48.31
CA LEU A 124 39.41 -28.80 48.00
C LEU A 124 38.11 -29.24 47.32
N GLU A 125 37.02 -28.50 47.57
CA GLU A 125 35.74 -28.72 46.90
C GLU A 125 35.80 -28.39 45.40
N ARG A 126 34.93 -29.07 44.63
CA ARG A 126 34.80 -28.90 43.18
C ARG A 126 34.22 -27.54 42.82
N LEU A 127 34.64 -27.01 41.68
CA LEU A 127 34.07 -25.78 41.13
C LEU A 127 32.66 -26.02 40.57
N PRO A 128 31.78 -25.01 40.61
CA PRO A 128 30.49 -25.04 39.94
C PRO A 128 30.65 -25.30 38.43
N ASN A 129 29.70 -26.02 37.83
CA ASN A 129 29.69 -26.27 36.39
C ASN A 129 29.20 -25.05 35.60
N MET A 130 29.45 -25.04 34.28
CA MET A 130 29.07 -23.91 33.42
C MET A 130 27.56 -23.59 33.49
N GLN A 131 26.69 -24.61 33.60
CA GLN A 131 25.24 -24.38 33.72
C GLN A 131 24.89 -23.64 35.01
N GLN A 132 25.51 -24.02 36.12
CA GLN A 132 25.33 -23.33 37.41
C GLN A 132 25.82 -21.88 37.35
N GLU A 133 26.92 -21.62 36.64
CA GLU A 133 27.41 -20.24 36.43
C GLU A 133 26.45 -19.41 35.56
N LEU A 134 25.92 -19.99 34.49
CA LEU A 134 24.92 -19.35 33.62
C LEU A 134 23.63 -19.05 34.39
N ASP A 135 23.13 -19.99 35.17
CA ASP A 135 21.92 -19.81 35.99
C ASP A 135 22.14 -18.72 37.06
N ALA A 136 23.32 -18.70 37.70
CA ALA A 136 23.68 -17.65 38.67
C ALA A 136 23.81 -16.26 38.01
N GLN A 137 24.29 -16.19 36.76
CA GLN A 137 24.34 -14.95 36.01
C GLN A 137 22.93 -14.48 35.61
N MET A 138 22.08 -15.39 35.15
CA MET A 138 20.68 -15.08 34.84
C MET A 138 19.92 -14.61 36.07
N ALA A 139 20.11 -15.27 37.21
CA ALA A 139 19.53 -14.86 38.48
C ALA A 139 19.96 -13.43 38.87
N ARG A 140 21.24 -13.09 38.70
CA ARG A 140 21.75 -11.73 38.92
C ARG A 140 21.09 -10.71 37.98
N ALA A 141 21.04 -10.98 36.68
CA ALA A 141 20.42 -10.08 35.72
C ALA A 141 18.92 -9.85 36.00
N LEU A 142 18.19 -10.90 36.40
CA LEU A 142 16.79 -10.78 36.81
C LEU A 142 16.63 -9.99 38.11
N GLU A 143 17.58 -10.11 39.04
CA GLU A 143 17.56 -9.36 40.29
C GLU A 143 17.86 -7.87 40.07
N GLU A 144 18.85 -7.54 39.24
CA GLU A 144 19.12 -6.16 38.80
C GLU A 144 17.91 -5.55 38.11
N ARG A 145 17.22 -6.33 37.26
CA ARG A 145 15.96 -5.90 36.65
C ARG A 145 14.88 -5.68 37.73
N ARG A 146 14.73 -6.55 38.73
CA ARG A 146 13.76 -6.31 39.81
C ARG A 146 14.08 -5.05 40.62
N GLN A 147 15.35 -4.81 40.94
CA GLN A 147 15.78 -3.64 41.70
C GLN A 147 15.52 -2.34 40.94
N THR A 148 15.87 -2.28 39.66
CA THR A 148 15.58 -1.11 38.80
C THR A 148 14.08 -0.80 38.71
N TRP A 149 13.23 -1.83 38.65
CA TRP A 149 11.77 -1.67 38.70
C TRP A 149 11.26 -1.18 40.07
N GLN A 150 11.83 -1.66 41.18
CA GLN A 150 11.48 -1.20 42.53
C GLN A 150 11.94 0.23 42.79
N GLU A 151 13.13 0.62 42.31
CA GLU A 151 13.65 1.98 42.38
C GLU A 151 12.80 2.94 41.54
N SER A 152 12.42 2.52 40.32
CA SER A 152 11.51 3.29 39.46
C SER A 152 10.11 3.45 40.09
N SER A 153 9.61 2.43 40.80
CA SER A 153 8.32 2.50 41.50
C SER A 153 8.38 3.38 42.75
N LYS A 154 9.51 3.36 43.49
CA LYS A 154 9.75 4.25 44.64
C LYS A 154 9.94 5.71 44.21
N ALA A 155 10.55 5.98 43.06
CA ALA A 155 10.71 7.32 42.50
C ALA A 155 9.38 7.94 42.04
N ASN A 156 8.40 7.13 41.62
CA ASN A 156 7.06 7.58 41.21
C ASN A 156 5.97 7.50 42.30
N GLY A 157 6.33 7.14 43.55
CA GLY A 157 5.44 7.27 44.71
C GLY A 157 4.06 6.60 44.60
N HIS A 158 3.92 5.53 43.81
CA HIS A 158 2.64 4.82 43.66
C HIS A 158 2.67 3.49 44.41
N ASP A 159 2.03 3.48 45.56
CA ASP A 159 1.84 2.32 46.41
C ASP A 159 0.71 1.43 45.83
N PRO A 160 0.94 0.17 45.40
CA PRO A 160 -0.05 -0.63 44.66
C PRO A 160 -1.26 -1.05 45.49
N ILE A 161 -1.26 -0.76 46.80
CA ILE A 161 -2.31 -1.19 47.73
C ILE A 161 -3.55 -0.27 47.67
N TYR A 162 -3.46 0.92 47.07
CA TYR A 162 -4.54 1.92 47.14
C TYR A 162 -5.45 2.05 45.90
N ASP A 163 -5.25 1.28 44.82
CA ASP A 163 -6.07 1.44 43.60
C ASP A 163 -7.28 0.49 43.50
N GLU A 164 -7.44 -0.47 44.42
CA GLU A 164 -8.58 -1.40 44.37
C GLU A 164 -9.85 -0.87 45.08
N ALA A 165 -9.75 0.22 45.85
CA ALA A 165 -10.86 0.78 46.62
C ALA A 165 -11.69 1.85 45.86
N ARG A 166 -11.17 2.46 44.78
CA ARG A 166 -11.90 3.50 44.02
C ARG A 166 -12.78 2.97 42.89
N SER A 167 -12.54 1.75 42.41
CA SER A 167 -13.33 1.15 41.31
C SER A 167 -14.67 0.55 41.76
N ARG A 168 -14.96 0.48 43.07
CA ARG A 168 -16.21 -0.11 43.62
C ARG A 168 -17.32 0.89 43.93
N ARG A 169 -17.22 2.17 43.54
CA ARG A 169 -18.39 3.07 43.55
C ARG A 169 -19.17 2.93 42.25
N ARG A 170 -19.96 1.86 42.16
CA ARG A 170 -21.11 1.76 41.25
C ARG A 170 -21.99 2.99 41.44
N PRO A 171 -22.27 3.82 40.42
CA PRO A 171 -23.42 4.71 40.50
C PRO A 171 -24.68 3.86 40.47
N ALA A 172 -25.46 3.94 41.55
CA ALA A 172 -26.78 3.36 41.64
C ALA A 172 -27.72 4.02 40.62
N ASN A 173 -28.38 3.15 39.88
CA ASN A 173 -29.45 3.34 38.92
C ASN A 173 -30.52 4.37 39.36
N SER A 174 -30.98 5.24 38.45
CA SER A 174 -32.36 5.76 38.49
C SER A 174 -32.93 5.96 37.08
N SER A 175 -33.61 4.90 36.65
CA SER A 175 -34.83 4.85 35.85
C SER A 175 -35.44 6.18 35.34
N GLN A 176 -35.68 6.26 34.02
CA GLN A 176 -36.97 6.64 33.42
C GLN A 176 -36.91 6.43 31.90
N ARG A 177 -37.53 5.37 31.38
CA ARG A 177 -38.84 5.41 30.70
C ARG A 177 -38.94 6.46 29.58
N ARG A 178 -38.98 5.99 28.33
CA ARG A 178 -40.07 6.18 27.33
C ARG A 178 -39.63 5.49 26.03
N ARG A 179 -40.17 4.31 25.69
CA ARG A 179 -41.43 4.07 24.97
C ARG A 179 -41.59 4.91 23.68
N THR A 180 -41.80 4.14 22.61
CA THR A 180 -42.65 4.34 21.42
C THR A 180 -42.04 4.89 20.13
N ASN A 181 -42.08 4.01 19.11
CA ASN A 181 -42.50 4.16 17.71
C ASN A 181 -41.82 5.27 16.89
N ARG A 182 -41.20 4.95 15.75
CA ARG A 182 -41.88 4.56 14.50
C ARG A 182 -40.84 4.05 13.49
#